data_AF-A0A6J4R5W2-F1
#
_entry.id   AF-A0A6J4R5W2-F1
#
_cell.length_a   1.000
_cell.length_b   1.000
_cell.length_c   1.000
_cell.angle_alpha   90.00
_cell.angle_beta   90.00
_cell.angle_gamma   90.00
#
_symmetry.space_group_name_H-M   'P 1'
#
loop_
_entity.id
_entity.type
_entity.pdbx_description
1 polymer ?
#
loop_
_entity_poly.entity_id
_entity_poly.type
_entity_poly.pdbx_seq_one_letter_code
_entity_poly.pdbx_strand_id
1 'polypeptide(L)'
;MTAFVRIRPELITAHRMRMEMVNLEDEDIENTIRMKGWAWVRARWAWVYAGEPDFIYRQIREVIIGLPDIAFNEAGIEESIRSVEEKARNPEEREEGLALLRQAFEKTGQLEEAQRFLEGR
;
A
#
# COMPACT_ATOMS: atom_id res chain seq x y z
N MET A 1 0.09 -1.59 18.19
CA MET A 1 -1.25 -1.22 17.66
C MET A 1 -1.29 -1.63 16.19
N THR A 2 -2.45 -2.00 15.61
CA THR A 2 -2.50 -2.32 14.16
C THR A 2 -2.36 -1.06 13.32
N ALA A 3 -1.32 -1.02 12.47
CA ALA A 3 -1.13 0.04 11.49
C ALA A 3 -2.06 -0.19 10.30
N PHE A 4 -2.78 0.84 9.86
CA PHE A 4 -3.67 0.74 8.70
C PHE A 4 -3.02 1.32 7.45
N VAL A 5 -3.06 0.58 6.35
CA VAL A 5 -2.52 1.01 5.06
C VAL A 5 -3.62 1.25 4.02
N ARG A 6 -3.41 2.27 3.18
CA ARG A 6 -4.23 2.59 2.01
C ARG A 6 -3.33 2.97 0.84
N ILE A 7 -3.60 2.45 -0.34
CA ILE A 7 -2.94 2.87 -1.57
C ILE A 7 -3.97 3.60 -2.43
N ARG A 8 -3.60 4.80 -2.86
CA ARG A 8 -4.46 5.76 -3.54
C ARG A 8 -3.84 6.20 -4.86
N PRO A 9 -4.65 6.60 -5.85
CA PRO A 9 -4.10 7.28 -7.02
C PRO A 9 -3.60 8.67 -6.61
N GLU A 10 -2.42 9.07 -7.11
CA GLU A 10 -2.05 10.48 -7.08
C GLU A 10 -2.77 11.19 -8.23
N LEU A 11 -3.57 12.20 -7.90
CA LEU A 11 -4.53 12.79 -8.86
C LEU A 11 -3.86 13.74 -9.86
N ILE A 12 -2.72 14.33 -9.48
CA ILE A 12 -2.04 15.35 -10.30
C ILE A 12 -1.16 14.70 -11.38
N THR A 13 -0.69 13.47 -11.15
CA THR A 13 0.29 12.79 -12.01
C THR A 13 -0.24 11.44 -12.51
N ALA A 14 -0.10 11.20 -13.82
CA ALA A 14 -0.76 10.08 -14.49
C ALA A 14 -0.45 8.70 -13.89
N HIS A 15 0.81 8.43 -13.53
CA HIS A 15 1.25 7.08 -13.12
C HIS A 15 1.66 6.98 -11.65
N ARG A 16 1.48 8.03 -10.86
CA ARG A 16 1.87 7.96 -9.46
C ARG A 16 0.74 7.48 -8.58
N MET A 17 1.13 6.77 -7.55
CA MET A 17 0.27 6.38 -6.45
C MET A 17 0.82 6.95 -5.15
N ARG A 18 -0.04 6.95 -4.14
CA ARG A 18 0.27 7.38 -2.79
C ARG A 18 -0.12 6.27 -1.81
N MET A 19 0.83 5.79 -1.02
CA MET A 19 0.58 4.88 0.09
C MET A 19 0.54 5.66 1.39
N GLU A 20 -0.58 5.58 2.10
CA GLU A 20 -0.81 6.19 3.40
C GLU A 20 -0.85 5.09 4.46
N MET A 21 0.00 5.18 5.48
CA MET A 21 -0.03 4.30 6.65
C MET A 21 -0.38 5.14 7.88
N VAL A 22 -1.34 4.70 8.69
CA VAL A 22 -1.80 5.41 9.89
C VAL A 22 -1.73 4.50 11.12
N ASN A 23 -1.76 5.10 12.32
CA ASN A 23 -1.64 4.38 13.61
C ASN A 23 -0.29 3.66 13.81
N LEU A 24 0.79 4.25 13.29
CA LEU A 24 2.15 3.77 13.54
C LEU A 24 2.60 4.16 14.95
N GLU A 25 3.36 3.28 15.62
CA GLU A 25 3.99 3.62 16.89
C GLU A 25 5.28 4.42 16.66
N ASP A 26 5.69 5.23 17.63
CA ASP A 26 6.87 6.10 17.50
C ASP A 26 8.16 5.31 17.20
N GLU A 27 8.28 4.08 17.70
CA GLU A 27 9.43 3.19 17.44
C GLU A 27 9.43 2.67 16.00
N ASP A 28 8.27 2.30 15.46
CA ASP A 28 8.13 1.99 14.03
C ASP A 28 8.54 3.21 13.20
N ILE A 29 8.11 4.39 13.66
CA ILE A 29 8.38 5.67 13.01
C ILE A 29 9.90 5.90 12.87
N GLU A 30 10.64 5.73 13.95
CA GLU A 30 12.08 5.93 13.95
C GLU A 30 12.84 4.86 13.13
N ASN A 31 12.45 3.59 13.23
CA ASN A 31 13.12 2.49 12.52
C ASN A 31 13.02 2.64 11.00
N THR A 32 11.87 3.05 10.48
CA THR A 32 11.71 3.20 9.03
C THR A 32 12.28 4.51 8.50
N ILE A 33 12.24 5.62 9.26
CA ILE A 33 12.94 6.86 8.87
C ILE A 33 14.44 6.61 8.74
N ARG A 34 15.02 5.79 9.63
CA ARG A 34 16.43 5.38 9.56
C ARG A 34 16.73 4.46 8.37
N MET A 35 15.78 3.62 7.97
CA MET A 35 15.98 2.65 6.88
C MET A 35 15.65 3.19 5.48
N LYS A 36 14.74 4.17 5.34
CA LYS A 36 14.22 4.63 4.03
C LYS A 36 13.91 6.13 4.05
N GLY A 37 14.89 6.95 3.66
CA GLY A 37 14.86 8.42 3.72
C GLY A 37 13.85 9.18 2.82
N TRP A 38 12.69 8.61 2.49
CA TRP A 38 11.71 9.19 1.55
C TRP A 38 10.25 9.15 2.07
N ALA A 39 10.04 8.98 3.38
CA ALA A 39 8.71 9.11 3.98
C ALA A 39 8.39 10.58 4.25
N TRP A 40 7.31 11.10 3.64
CA TRP A 40 6.76 12.40 4.05
C TRP A 40 5.90 12.15 5.29
N VAL A 41 6.45 12.44 6.47
CA VAL A 41 5.74 12.30 7.73
C VAL A 41 4.70 13.42 7.83
N ARG A 42 3.46 13.12 7.44
CA ARG A 42 2.35 14.05 7.65
C ARG A 42 1.92 13.89 9.11
N ALA A 43 2.57 14.68 9.97
CA ALA A 43 2.27 14.91 11.39
C ALA A 43 2.00 13.64 12.21
N ARG A 44 3.01 13.04 12.87
CA ARG A 44 2.96 12.06 14.00
C ARG A 44 1.96 10.88 13.99
N TRP A 45 1.11 10.78 12.99
CA TRP A 45 -0.09 9.94 12.95
C TRP A 45 -0.18 9.17 11.63
N ALA A 46 0.58 9.62 10.62
CA ALA A 46 0.58 9.01 9.30
C ALA A 46 1.93 9.13 8.57
N TRP A 47 2.24 8.09 7.80
CA TRP A 47 3.26 8.10 6.78
C TRP A 47 2.67 8.10 5.39
N VAL A 48 3.32 8.86 4.53
CA VAL A 48 2.90 9.01 3.15
C VAL A 48 4.09 8.78 2.23
N TYR A 49 3.98 7.73 1.42
CA TYR A 49 4.88 7.46 0.29
C TYR A 49 4.17 7.89 -0.98
N ALA A 50 4.83 8.65 -1.85
CA ALA A 50 4.30 8.99 -3.16
C ALA A 50 5.36 8.69 -4.22
N GLY A 51 4.98 8.02 -5.29
CA GLY A 51 5.93 7.62 -6.32
C GLY A 51 5.31 6.86 -7.47
N GLU A 52 6.17 6.49 -8.42
CA GLU A 52 5.84 5.61 -9.54
C GLU A 52 5.46 4.21 -9.04
N PRO A 53 4.82 3.37 -9.89
CA PRO A 53 4.32 2.06 -9.46
C PRO A 53 5.40 1.16 -8.88
N ASP A 54 6.57 1.08 -9.52
CA ASP A 54 7.73 0.31 -9.04
C ASP A 54 8.12 0.65 -7.59
N PHE A 55 8.08 1.95 -7.24
CA PHE A 55 8.42 2.41 -5.91
C PHE A 55 7.41 1.96 -4.86
N ILE A 56 6.12 2.01 -5.22
CA ILE A 56 5.01 1.62 -4.36
C ILE A 56 4.95 0.10 -4.21
N TYR A 57 5.18 -0.65 -5.27
CA TYR A 57 5.28 -2.11 -5.26
C TYR A 57 6.42 -2.60 -4.37
N ARG A 58 7.55 -1.90 -4.38
CA ARG A 58 8.63 -2.14 -3.42
C ARG A 58 8.18 -1.89 -1.98
N GLN A 59 7.39 -0.85 -1.70
CA GLN A 59 6.88 -0.62 -0.35
C GLN A 59 5.87 -1.69 0.09
N ILE A 60 5.00 -2.18 -0.82
CA ILE A 60 4.11 -3.30 -0.52
C ILE A 60 4.94 -4.52 -0.06
N ARG A 61 6.00 -4.86 -0.81
CA ARG A 61 6.89 -5.99 -0.48
C ARG A 61 7.63 -5.81 0.84
N GLU A 62 8.30 -4.68 1.00
CA GLU A 62 9.25 -4.52 2.11
C GLU A 62 8.57 -4.07 3.41
N VAL A 63 7.41 -3.40 3.32
CA VAL A 63 6.73 -2.81 4.47
C VAL A 63 5.50 -3.64 4.81
N ILE A 64 4.52 -3.73 3.91
CA ILE A 64 3.23 -4.38 4.20
C ILE A 64 3.41 -5.89 4.43
N ILE A 65 4.13 -6.55 3.53
CA ILE A 65 4.40 -7.99 3.61
C ILE A 65 5.50 -8.26 4.67
N GLY A 66 6.55 -7.44 4.70
CA GLY A 66 7.72 -7.66 5.55
C GLY A 66 7.54 -7.38 7.04
N LEU A 67 6.66 -6.46 7.44
CA LEU A 67 6.47 -6.08 8.84
C LEU A 67 5.20 -6.71 9.44
N PRO A 68 5.18 -7.09 10.73
CA PRO A 68 3.98 -7.58 11.41
C PRO A 68 2.93 -6.47 11.63
N ASP A 69 1.73 -6.83 12.06
CA ASP A 69 0.70 -5.91 12.57
C ASP A 69 0.24 -4.77 11.64
N ILE A 70 0.35 -4.99 10.33
CA ILE A 70 -0.23 -4.11 9.30
C ILE A 70 -1.52 -4.73 8.78
N ALA A 71 -2.55 -3.90 8.58
CA ALA A 71 -3.80 -4.27 7.93
C ALA A 71 -4.28 -3.18 6.96
N PHE A 72 -5.10 -3.55 5.98
CA PHE A 72 -5.89 -2.62 5.19
C PHE A 72 -7.20 -2.35 5.91
N ASN A 73 -7.73 -1.14 5.84
CA ASN A 73 -9.13 -0.95 6.19
C ASN A 73 -10.03 -1.36 5.01
N GLU A 74 -11.31 -1.61 5.25
CA GLU A 74 -12.25 -2.12 4.22
C GLU A 74 -12.23 -1.27 2.93
N ALA A 75 -12.41 0.05 3.05
CA ALA A 75 -12.32 0.96 1.90
C ALA A 75 -10.91 1.00 1.27
N GLY A 76 -9.86 0.68 2.04
CA GLY A 76 -8.48 0.65 1.57
C GLY A 76 -8.17 -0.57 0.70
N ILE A 77 -8.90 -1.68 0.85
CA ILE A 77 -8.75 -2.87 0.00
C ILE A 77 -9.17 -2.55 -1.43
N GLU A 78 -10.42 -2.09 -1.60
CA GLU A 78 -10.97 -1.69 -2.91
C GLU A 78 -10.13 -0.57 -3.54
N GLU A 79 -9.82 0.47 -2.75
CA GLU A 79 -9.06 1.63 -3.23
C GLU A 79 -7.65 1.24 -3.69
N SER A 80 -7.00 0.29 -3.01
CA SER A 80 -5.67 -0.19 -3.41
C SER A 80 -5.71 -0.97 -4.71
N ILE A 81 -6.70 -1.86 -4.88
CA ILE A 81 -6.90 -2.63 -6.11
C ILE A 81 -7.16 -1.67 -7.28
N ARG A 82 -8.13 -0.77 -7.12
CA ARG A 82 -8.46 0.22 -8.15
C ARG A 82 -7.27 1.10 -8.52
N SER A 83 -6.47 1.53 -7.53
CA SER A 83 -5.28 2.35 -7.77
C SER A 83 -4.26 1.64 -8.66
N VAL A 84 -4.02 0.34 -8.43
CA VAL A 84 -3.12 -0.45 -9.27
C VAL A 84 -3.67 -0.57 -10.68
N GLU A 85 -4.96 -0.85 -10.83
CA GLU A 85 -5.60 -0.96 -12.15
C GLU A 85 -5.56 0.33 -12.96
N GLU A 86 -5.79 1.48 -12.31
CA GLU A 86 -5.82 2.80 -12.95
C GLU A 86 -4.43 3.34 -13.27
N LYS A 87 -3.44 3.07 -12.42
CA LYS A 87 -2.12 3.72 -12.48
C LYS A 87 -1.03 2.89 -13.12
N ALA A 88 -1.23 1.58 -13.25
CA ALA A 88 -0.31 0.73 -13.98
C ALA A 88 -0.10 1.24 -15.42
N ARG A 89 1.16 1.31 -15.83
CA ARG A 89 1.61 1.81 -17.13
C ARG A 89 1.37 0.82 -18.25
N ASN A 90 1.32 -0.48 -17.92
CA ASN A 90 1.13 -1.57 -18.87
C ASN A 90 0.50 -2.79 -18.18
N PRO A 91 0.01 -3.79 -18.95
CA PRO A 91 -0.63 -4.98 -18.39
C PRO A 91 0.25 -5.81 -17.46
N GLU A 92 1.55 -5.96 -17.77
CA GLU A 92 2.50 -6.73 -16.95
C GLU A 92 2.66 -6.09 -15.56
N GLU A 93 2.83 -4.77 -15.50
CA GLU A 93 2.93 -4.00 -14.26
C GLU A 93 1.63 -4.05 -13.44
N ARG A 94 0.48 -4.12 -14.11
CA ARG A 94 -0.81 -4.31 -13.46
C ARG A 94 -0.92 -5.69 -12.82
N GLU A 95 -0.53 -6.73 -13.55
CA GLU A 95 -0.53 -8.11 -13.04
C GLU A 95 0.43 -8.27 -11.86
N GLU A 96 1.64 -7.70 -11.95
CA GLU A 96 2.59 -7.65 -10.83
C GLU A 96 1.96 -6.97 -9.61
N GLY A 97 1.38 -5.78 -9.80
CA GLY A 97 0.76 -5.01 -8.72
C GLY A 97 -0.38 -5.77 -8.03
N LEU A 98 -1.25 -6.40 -8.81
CA LEU A 98 -2.36 -7.21 -8.29
C LEU A 98 -1.87 -8.47 -7.57
N ALA A 99 -0.84 -9.13 -8.09
CA ALA A 99 -0.21 -10.29 -7.43
C ALA A 99 0.40 -9.89 -6.08
N LEU A 100 1.06 -8.74 -6.00
CA LEU A 100 1.61 -8.20 -4.75
C LEU A 100 0.52 -7.84 -3.75
N LEU A 101 -0.58 -7.22 -4.20
CA LEU A 101 -1.73 -6.94 -3.33
C LEU A 101 -2.34 -8.23 -2.80
N ARG A 102 -2.48 -9.27 -3.64
CA ARG A 102 -2.97 -10.58 -3.21
C ARG A 102 -2.12 -11.18 -2.10
N GLN A 103 -0.78 -11.16 -2.26
CA GLN A 103 0.14 -11.62 -1.22
C GLN A 103 0.02 -10.80 0.07
N ALA A 104 -0.13 -9.47 -0.06
CA ALA A 104 -0.34 -8.60 1.08
C ALA A 104 -1.66 -8.92 1.81
N PHE A 105 -2.75 -9.17 1.08
CA PHE A 105 -4.04 -9.56 1.68
C PHE A 105 -3.98 -10.93 2.35
N GLU A 106 -3.30 -11.91 1.74
CA GLU A 106 -3.08 -13.22 2.35
C GLU A 106 -2.30 -13.11 3.65
N LYS A 107 -1.19 -12.38 3.64
CA LYS A 107 -0.36 -12.15 4.84
C LYS A 107 -1.12 -11.43 5.96
N THR A 108 -2.03 -10.52 5.61
CA THR A 108 -2.81 -9.75 6.58
C THR A 108 -4.10 -10.44 7.02
N GLY A 109 -4.41 -11.61 6.43
CA GLY A 109 -5.65 -12.35 6.72
C GLY A 109 -6.91 -11.74 6.11
N GLN A 110 -6.76 -10.88 5.08
CA GLN A 110 -7.83 -10.09 4.47
C GLN A 110 -8.14 -10.51 3.02
N LEU A 111 -7.69 -11.71 2.63
CA LEU A 111 -7.84 -12.20 1.27
C LEU A 111 -9.31 -12.45 0.91
N GLU A 112 -10.11 -12.96 1.83
CA GLU A 112 -11.53 -13.25 1.59
C GLU A 112 -12.33 -11.97 1.31
N GLU A 113 -12.07 -10.90 2.07
CA GLU A 113 -12.66 -9.59 1.81
C GLU A 113 -12.18 -9.02 0.47
N ALA A 114 -10.90 -9.18 0.16
CA ALA A 114 -10.32 -8.70 -1.10
C ALA A 114 -10.83 -9.45 -2.33
N GLN A 115 -11.15 -10.74 -2.23
CA GLN A 115 -11.67 -11.54 -3.34
C GLN A 115 -12.94 -10.94 -3.95
N ARG A 116 -13.79 -10.30 -3.14
CA ARG A 116 -15.01 -9.61 -3.61
C ARG A 116 -14.70 -8.55 -4.67
N PHE A 117 -13.52 -7.95 -4.60
CA PHE A 117 -13.06 -6.90 -5.53
C PHE A 117 -12.15 -7.45 -6.62
N LEU A 118 -11.45 -8.57 -6.39
CA LEU A 118 -10.58 -9.22 -7.37
C LEU A 118 -11.35 -10.10 -8.37
N GLU A 119 -12.44 -10.74 -7.94
CA GLU A 119 -13.25 -11.68 -8.75
C GLU A 119 -14.58 -11.07 -9.24
N GLY A 120 -15.00 -9.94 -8.64
CA GLY A 120 -16.29 -9.28 -8.90
C GLY A 120 -16.40 -8.49 -10.22
N ARG A 121 -15.70 -8.91 -11.28
CA ARG A 121 -15.76 -8.26 -12.60
C ARG A 121 -15.92 -9.27 -13.74
#